data_AF-A0A8J4NSV5-F1
#
_entry.id   AF-A0A8J4NSV5-F1
#
_cell.length_a   1.000
_cell.length_b   1.000
_cell.length_c   1.000
_cell.angle_alpha   90.00
_cell.angle_beta   90.00
_cell.angle_gamma   90.00
#
_symmetry.space_group_name_H-M   'P 1'
#
loop_
_entity.id
_entity.type
_entity.pdbx_description
1 polymer ?
#
loop_
_entity_poly.entity_id
_entity_poly.type
_entity_poly.pdbx_seq_one_letter_code
_entity_poly.pdbx_strand_id
1 'polypeptide(L)'
;PDLLPACNGEITTMSFLQDVVDILLQYVVKSFDRSTKVIDFHYPNELLQEYNWELADQPQTLEEILLNCRTTLKYAIKTGHPRYFNQLSTGLDMVGLAADWLTSAANTNMFTYEIAPVFVLLEYVTLRKMREMVGWPGGCGDGIFSPGGAISNMYAMLIARFKMFPEVKEKGMATIPRLVAFTSEHSHFSVKKGAAALGIGTDSVILIRCDERGKMIPSDLERRILEAKQKGFVPFLVSATAGTTVYGAFDPLIAIADICKKYKIWMHVDGAWGGGLLMSRKHKWKLNGIERANSVTWNPHKMMGVPLQCSALLVREEGLMQSCNQMHASYLFQQDKHYDLSYDTGDKALQCGRHVDVFKLWLMWRAKGTTGFEAQIDKCLELAEYLYNKIKNREGYEMVFDGKPQHTNVCFWYIPPSLRSMEDNEERMSRLMKVAPVIKARMMEYGTTMVSYQPLGDKVNFFRMVISNPAATHQDIDFLIDEIERLGQDL
;
A
#
# COMPACT_ATOMS: atom_id res chain seq x y z
N PRO A 1 6.28 23.98 -30.00
CA PRO A 1 6.94 22.71 -30.38
C PRO A 1 6.15 22.02 -31.49
N ASP A 2 6.82 21.69 -32.59
CA ASP A 2 6.23 20.99 -33.74
C ASP A 2 6.19 19.47 -33.48
N LEU A 3 5.60 19.07 -32.36
CA LEU A 3 5.29 17.67 -32.06
C LEU A 3 3.92 17.31 -32.65
N LEU A 4 3.65 16.02 -32.85
CA LEU A 4 2.30 15.55 -33.15
C LEU A 4 1.32 16.12 -32.09
N PRO A 5 0.15 16.64 -32.51
CA PRO A 5 -0.52 16.46 -33.81
C PRO A 5 -0.18 17.50 -34.90
N ALA A 6 0.88 18.31 -34.75
CA ALA A 6 1.28 19.27 -35.79
C ALA A 6 1.68 18.58 -37.10
N CYS A 7 1.34 19.20 -38.25
CA CYS A 7 1.74 18.70 -39.56
C CYS A 7 3.26 18.59 -39.68
N ASN A 8 3.76 17.48 -40.24
CA ASN A 8 5.20 17.16 -40.36
C ASN A 8 5.94 17.00 -39.02
N GLY A 9 5.23 16.88 -37.88
CA GLY A 9 5.84 16.73 -36.55
C GLY A 9 6.32 15.32 -36.19
N GLU A 10 6.19 14.34 -37.08
CA GLU A 10 6.47 12.92 -36.82
C GLU A 10 7.92 12.66 -36.40
N ILE A 11 8.88 13.14 -37.21
CA ILE A 11 10.31 12.93 -36.96
C ILE A 11 10.74 13.58 -35.64
N THR A 12 10.32 14.83 -35.42
CA THR A 12 10.60 15.58 -34.18
C THR A 12 10.01 14.87 -32.96
N THR A 13 8.80 14.32 -33.09
CA THR A 13 8.14 13.56 -32.03
C THR A 13 8.91 12.29 -31.68
N MET A 14 9.32 11.53 -32.69
CA MET A 14 10.07 10.29 -32.46
C MET A 14 11.44 10.57 -31.83
N SER A 15 12.15 11.60 -32.30
CA SER A 15 13.43 12.01 -31.72
C SER A 15 13.27 12.41 -30.25
N PHE A 16 12.32 13.29 -29.96
CA PHE A 16 12.07 13.76 -28.59
C PHE A 16 11.70 12.61 -27.64
N LEU A 17 10.81 11.70 -28.06
CA LEU A 17 10.43 10.56 -27.24
C LEU A 17 11.61 9.60 -27.02
N GLN A 18 12.45 9.38 -28.04
CA GLN A 18 13.66 8.55 -27.90
C GLN A 18 14.64 9.17 -26.89
N ASP A 19 14.87 10.49 -26.96
CA ASP A 19 15.75 11.19 -26.01
C ASP A 19 15.23 11.09 -24.57
N VAL A 20 13.91 11.18 -24.37
CA VAL A 20 13.27 10.94 -23.08
C VAL A 20 13.53 9.49 -22.63
N VAL A 21 13.30 8.50 -23.49
CA VAL A 21 13.53 7.09 -23.16
C VAL A 21 14.99 6.83 -22.78
N ASP A 22 15.95 7.44 -23.47
CA ASP A 22 17.37 7.31 -23.16
C ASP A 22 17.71 7.86 -21.76
N ILE A 23 17.09 8.99 -21.37
CA ILE A 23 17.18 9.54 -20.00
C ILE A 23 16.64 8.51 -18.99
N LEU A 24 15.46 7.94 -19.26
CA LEU A 24 14.83 6.96 -18.37
C LEU A 24 15.69 5.71 -18.22
N LEU A 25 16.22 5.16 -19.31
CA LEU A 25 17.04 3.95 -19.29
C LEU A 25 18.35 4.16 -18.51
N GLN A 26 18.99 5.32 -18.64
CA GLN A 26 20.15 5.67 -17.82
C GLN A 26 19.80 5.71 -16.32
N TYR A 27 18.63 6.25 -15.95
CA TYR A 27 18.15 6.25 -14.57
C TYR A 27 17.83 4.84 -14.06
N VAL A 28 17.22 3.99 -14.90
CA VAL A 28 16.93 2.58 -14.58
C VAL A 28 18.22 1.84 -14.24
N VAL A 29 19.25 1.93 -15.07
CA VAL A 29 20.55 1.28 -14.81
C VAL A 29 21.17 1.77 -13.50
N LYS A 30 21.22 3.09 -13.30
CA LYS A 30 21.74 3.69 -12.06
C LYS A 30 20.95 3.25 -10.82
N SER A 31 19.65 3.00 -10.94
CA SER A 31 18.82 2.57 -9.81
C SER A 31 19.20 1.20 -9.24
N PHE A 32 19.93 0.37 -9.97
CA PHE A 32 20.41 -0.93 -9.47
C PHE A 32 21.89 -0.94 -9.06
N ASP A 33 22.59 0.18 -9.27
CA ASP A 33 23.99 0.35 -8.89
C ASP A 33 24.10 0.90 -7.46
N ARG A 34 24.67 0.07 -6.57
CA ARG A 34 24.88 0.38 -5.15
C ARG A 34 25.88 1.50 -4.89
N SER A 35 26.67 1.88 -5.90
CA SER A 35 27.59 3.03 -5.82
C SER A 35 26.84 4.38 -5.92
N THR A 36 25.61 4.36 -6.44
CA THR A 36 24.79 5.57 -6.55
C THR A 36 24.09 5.90 -5.23
N LYS A 37 23.84 7.20 -5.00
CA LYS A 37 23.03 7.63 -3.86
C LYS A 37 21.57 7.23 -4.04
N VAL A 38 20.94 6.74 -2.97
CA VAL A 38 19.49 6.54 -2.84
C VAL A 38 18.75 7.86 -3.03
N ILE A 39 19.28 8.93 -2.45
CA ILE A 39 18.77 10.30 -2.54
C ILE A 39 19.96 11.27 -2.52
N ASP A 40 19.90 12.32 -3.34
CA ASP A 40 20.73 13.51 -3.16
C ASP A 40 19.85 14.53 -2.45
N PHE A 41 19.94 14.56 -1.11
CA PHE A 41 18.98 15.30 -0.31
C PHE A 41 19.26 16.80 -0.36
N HIS A 42 18.19 17.57 -0.56
CA HIS A 42 18.17 19.02 -0.47
C HIS A 42 16.93 19.45 0.30
N TYR A 43 17.06 20.53 1.07
CA TYR A 43 15.90 21.17 1.67
C TYR A 43 15.03 21.84 0.59
N PRO A 44 13.71 21.98 0.82
CA PRO A 44 12.81 22.60 -0.16
C PRO A 44 13.29 23.97 -0.65
N ASN A 45 13.76 24.83 0.25
CA ASN A 45 14.25 26.17 -0.10
C ASN A 45 15.52 26.14 -0.96
N GLU A 46 16.38 25.13 -0.79
CA GLU A 46 17.60 24.97 -1.60
C GLU A 46 17.22 24.58 -3.03
N LEU A 47 16.33 23.58 -3.20
CA LEU A 47 15.86 23.19 -4.54
C LEU A 47 15.12 24.31 -5.25
N LEU A 48 14.27 25.06 -4.53
CA LEU A 48 13.55 26.22 -5.08
C LEU A 48 14.49 27.35 -5.53
N GLN A 49 15.69 27.46 -4.95
CA GLN A 49 16.70 28.45 -5.32
C GLN A 49 17.62 27.97 -6.45
N GLU A 50 17.90 26.65 -6.53
CA GLU A 50 18.86 26.09 -7.48
C GLU A 50 18.29 25.96 -8.91
N TYR A 51 16.97 25.76 -9.06
CA TYR A 51 16.31 25.63 -10.36
C TYR A 51 15.03 26.46 -10.43
N ASN A 52 14.71 26.95 -11.63
CA ASN A 52 13.45 27.61 -11.87
C ASN A 52 12.34 26.57 -12.07
N TRP A 53 11.47 26.41 -11.08
CA TRP A 53 10.30 25.53 -11.13
C TRP A 53 9.01 26.26 -11.54
N GLU A 54 9.08 27.57 -11.78
CA GLU A 54 7.91 28.40 -12.08
C GLU A 54 7.39 28.14 -13.49
N LEU A 55 6.08 28.30 -13.64
CA LEU A 55 5.41 28.26 -14.93
C LEU A 55 5.41 29.66 -15.56
N ALA A 56 5.61 29.73 -16.88
CA ALA A 56 5.66 30.98 -17.64
C ALA A 56 4.69 30.94 -18.83
N ASP A 57 4.30 32.13 -19.34
CA ASP A 57 3.42 32.27 -20.50
C ASP A 57 4.05 31.73 -21.80
N GLN A 58 5.38 31.87 -21.92
CA GLN A 58 6.11 31.41 -23.09
C GLN A 58 6.54 29.95 -22.95
N PRO A 59 6.40 29.12 -24.00
CA PRO A 59 6.83 27.74 -23.96
C PRO A 59 8.37 27.65 -23.92
N GLN A 60 8.87 26.64 -23.23
CA GLN A 60 10.27 26.23 -23.32
C GLN A 60 10.52 25.41 -24.59
N THR A 61 11.76 25.39 -25.05
CA THR A 61 12.26 24.51 -26.10
C THR A 61 12.26 23.05 -25.65
N LEU A 62 12.27 22.10 -26.61
CA LEU A 62 12.33 20.67 -26.27
C LEU A 62 13.63 20.29 -25.54
N GLU A 63 14.74 20.98 -25.82
CA GLU A 63 16.01 20.79 -25.12
C GLU A 63 15.91 21.17 -23.64
N GLU A 64 15.27 22.30 -23.33
CA GLU A 64 14.99 22.71 -21.95
C GLU A 64 14.04 21.73 -21.25
N ILE A 65 13.05 21.17 -21.96
CA ILE A 65 12.19 20.11 -21.41
C ILE A 65 12.99 18.84 -21.09
N LEU A 66 13.91 18.42 -21.97
CA LEU A 66 14.80 17.29 -21.70
C LEU A 66 15.72 17.55 -20.50
N LEU A 67 16.20 18.79 -20.33
CA LEU A 67 16.94 19.20 -19.15
C LEU A 67 16.08 19.08 -17.88
N ASN A 68 14.84 19.55 -17.91
CA ASN A 68 13.90 19.41 -16.80
C ASN A 68 13.66 17.93 -16.43
N CYS A 69 13.54 17.03 -17.41
CA CYS A 69 13.44 15.59 -17.17
C CYS A 69 14.67 15.02 -16.45
N ARG A 70 15.88 15.39 -16.88
CA ARG A 70 17.14 14.97 -16.23
C ARG A 70 17.23 15.50 -14.80
N THR A 71 16.94 16.78 -14.60
CA THR A 71 16.95 17.45 -13.30
C THR A 71 15.96 16.80 -12.33
N THR A 72 14.73 16.53 -12.80
CA THR A 72 13.70 15.86 -11.99
C THR A 72 14.20 14.51 -11.49
N LEU A 73 14.78 13.67 -12.36
CA LEU A 73 15.30 12.35 -11.96
C LEU A 73 16.59 12.40 -11.15
N LYS A 74 17.40 13.46 -11.31
CA LYS A 74 18.61 13.69 -10.49
C LYS A 74 18.25 13.81 -9.01
N TYR A 75 17.22 14.59 -8.69
CA TYR A 75 16.77 14.85 -7.32
C TYR A 75 15.67 13.91 -6.84
N ALA A 76 15.13 13.05 -7.72
CA ALA A 76 14.20 12.01 -7.32
C ALA A 76 14.87 10.93 -6.46
N ILE A 77 14.14 10.47 -5.44
CA ILE A 77 14.53 9.30 -4.65
C ILE A 77 14.51 8.06 -5.56
N LYS A 78 15.59 7.27 -5.54
CA LYS A 78 15.68 5.99 -6.25
C LYS A 78 14.96 4.91 -5.46
N THR A 79 13.64 4.86 -5.56
CA THR A 79 12.78 3.89 -4.86
C THR A 79 13.05 2.43 -5.28
N GLY A 80 13.67 2.22 -6.45
CA GLY A 80 14.16 0.93 -6.93
C GLY A 80 15.48 0.47 -6.31
N HIS A 81 16.20 1.35 -5.60
CA HIS A 81 17.54 1.07 -5.10
C HIS A 81 17.57 -0.11 -4.10
N PRO A 82 18.54 -1.03 -4.17
CA PRO A 82 18.63 -2.19 -3.26
C PRO A 82 18.65 -1.82 -1.78
N ARG A 83 19.12 -0.60 -1.46
CA ARG A 83 19.21 -0.05 -0.09
C ARG A 83 18.10 0.96 0.26
N TYR A 84 17.02 0.98 -0.51
CA TYR A 84 15.82 1.76 -0.18
C TYR A 84 14.81 0.90 0.56
N PHE A 85 14.66 1.15 1.87
CA PHE A 85 13.80 0.39 2.79
C PHE A 85 12.82 1.28 3.55
N ASN A 86 12.57 2.48 3.04
CA ASN A 86 11.81 3.50 3.75
C ASN A 86 10.29 3.26 3.72
N GLN A 87 9.79 2.54 2.72
CA GLN A 87 8.36 2.38 2.44
C GLN A 87 7.98 0.92 2.26
N LEU A 88 6.68 0.61 2.35
CA LEU A 88 6.14 -0.73 2.03
C LEU A 88 6.11 -1.03 0.52
N SER A 89 6.28 0.00 -0.30
CA SER A 89 6.37 -0.09 -1.76
C SER A 89 7.78 0.33 -2.15
N THR A 90 8.58 -0.65 -2.57
CA THR A 90 9.97 -0.45 -2.99
C THR A 90 10.30 -1.37 -4.17
N GLY A 91 11.40 -1.09 -4.84
CA GLY A 91 11.79 -1.81 -6.06
C GLY A 91 11.24 -1.15 -7.32
N LEU A 92 11.77 -1.61 -8.45
CA LEU A 92 11.37 -1.19 -9.79
C LEU A 92 11.31 -2.44 -10.66
N ASP A 93 10.11 -2.95 -10.93
CA ASP A 93 9.93 -4.12 -11.78
C ASP A 93 9.94 -3.72 -13.26
N MET A 94 10.78 -4.35 -14.07
CA MET A 94 10.95 -3.97 -15.48
C MET A 94 9.69 -4.25 -16.32
N VAL A 95 8.96 -5.33 -16.01
CA VAL A 95 7.70 -5.65 -16.70
C VAL A 95 6.60 -4.70 -16.25
N GLY A 96 6.57 -4.37 -14.96
CA GLY A 96 5.69 -3.33 -14.43
C GLY A 96 5.92 -1.96 -15.09
N LEU A 97 7.18 -1.54 -15.22
CA LEU A 97 7.56 -0.28 -15.87
C LEU A 97 7.14 -0.24 -17.34
N ALA A 98 7.45 -1.30 -18.10
CA ALA A 98 7.03 -1.41 -19.49
C ALA A 98 5.50 -1.38 -19.65
N ALA A 99 4.78 -1.96 -18.69
CA ALA A 99 3.33 -1.91 -18.68
C ALA A 99 2.77 -0.51 -18.41
N ASP A 100 3.37 0.28 -17.51
CA ASP A 100 2.97 1.68 -17.29
C ASP A 100 3.24 2.54 -18.55
N TRP A 101 4.34 2.30 -19.27
CA TRP A 101 4.61 2.97 -20.55
C TRP A 101 3.53 2.67 -21.59
N LEU A 102 3.17 1.38 -21.75
CA LEU A 102 2.09 0.97 -22.66
C LEU A 102 0.74 1.56 -22.23
N THR A 103 0.44 1.51 -20.93
CA THR A 103 -0.81 2.05 -20.39
C THR A 103 -0.93 3.54 -20.65
N SER A 104 0.15 4.29 -20.45
CA SER A 104 0.21 5.73 -20.72
C SER A 104 0.06 6.05 -22.21
N ALA A 105 0.63 5.23 -23.10
CA ALA A 105 0.44 5.36 -24.54
C ALA A 105 -1.01 5.05 -24.97
N ALA A 106 -1.69 4.11 -24.30
CA ALA A 106 -3.08 3.76 -24.58
C ALA A 106 -4.08 4.82 -24.09
N ASN A 107 -3.77 5.53 -23.00
CA ASN A 107 -4.51 6.67 -22.45
C ASN A 107 -6.05 6.55 -22.52
N THR A 108 -6.59 5.43 -22.07
CA THR A 108 -8.05 5.17 -22.03
C THR A 108 -8.58 5.07 -20.59
N ASN A 109 -9.88 4.83 -20.43
CA ASN A 109 -10.58 4.84 -19.15
C ASN A 109 -11.30 3.51 -18.85
N MET A 110 -11.35 3.12 -17.58
CA MET A 110 -11.88 1.81 -17.15
C MET A 110 -13.41 1.77 -16.90
N PHE A 111 -14.17 2.81 -17.25
CA PHE A 111 -15.61 2.85 -16.94
C PHE A 111 -16.49 1.96 -17.85
N THR A 112 -16.12 1.75 -19.12
CA THR A 112 -16.92 0.97 -20.08
C THR A 112 -16.05 0.05 -20.91
N TYR A 113 -16.60 -1.09 -21.31
CA TYR A 113 -16.00 -2.00 -22.28
C TYR A 113 -15.74 -1.32 -23.63
N GLU A 114 -16.63 -0.42 -24.06
CA GLU A 114 -16.56 0.29 -25.34
C GLU A 114 -15.19 0.92 -25.66
N ILE A 115 -14.57 1.59 -24.68
CA ILE A 115 -13.29 2.30 -24.89
C ILE A 115 -12.08 1.59 -24.26
N ALA A 116 -12.30 0.55 -23.48
CA ALA A 116 -11.24 -0.21 -22.82
C ALA A 116 -11.48 -1.74 -22.86
N PRO A 117 -11.82 -2.32 -24.02
CA PRO A 117 -12.36 -3.68 -24.10
C PRO A 117 -11.37 -4.72 -23.57
N VAL A 118 -10.09 -4.58 -23.92
CA VAL A 118 -9.03 -5.46 -23.43
C VAL A 118 -8.86 -5.30 -21.92
N PHE A 119 -8.70 -4.07 -21.44
CA PHE A 119 -8.39 -3.83 -20.03
C PHE A 119 -9.53 -4.24 -19.09
N VAL A 120 -10.79 -4.06 -19.48
CA VAL A 120 -11.96 -4.56 -18.74
C VAL A 120 -11.90 -6.08 -18.58
N LEU A 121 -11.61 -6.82 -19.65
CA LEU A 121 -11.48 -8.28 -19.58
C LEU A 121 -10.28 -8.70 -18.72
N LEU A 122 -9.16 -7.97 -18.81
CA LEU A 122 -8.00 -8.23 -17.96
C LEU A 122 -8.31 -8.00 -16.47
N GLU A 123 -9.08 -6.96 -16.13
CA GLU A 123 -9.54 -6.69 -14.77
C GLU A 123 -10.44 -7.81 -14.26
N TYR A 124 -11.40 -8.25 -15.08
CA TYR A 124 -12.27 -9.37 -14.75
C TYR A 124 -11.49 -10.66 -14.40
N VAL A 125 -10.58 -11.10 -15.29
CA VAL A 125 -9.84 -12.36 -15.06
C VAL A 125 -8.86 -12.25 -13.89
N THR A 126 -8.26 -11.08 -13.68
CA THR A 126 -7.29 -10.85 -12.60
C THR A 126 -7.98 -10.82 -11.24
N LEU A 127 -9.11 -10.10 -11.11
CA LEU A 127 -9.88 -10.06 -9.86
C LEU A 127 -10.46 -11.44 -9.52
N ARG A 128 -10.95 -12.20 -10.52
CA ARG A 128 -11.36 -13.60 -10.31
C ARG A 128 -10.23 -14.43 -9.74
N LYS A 129 -9.01 -14.30 -10.29
CA LYS A 129 -7.83 -15.02 -9.79
C LYS A 129 -7.47 -14.62 -8.35
N MET A 130 -7.56 -13.34 -8.02
CA MET A 130 -7.33 -12.86 -6.66
C MET A 130 -8.37 -13.42 -5.67
N ARG A 131 -9.65 -13.54 -6.07
CA ARG A 131 -10.70 -14.17 -5.24
C ARG A 131 -10.48 -15.67 -5.06
N GLU A 132 -10.05 -16.40 -6.08
CA GLU A 132 -9.63 -17.80 -5.95
C GLU A 132 -8.52 -17.95 -4.90
N MET A 133 -7.55 -17.01 -4.91
CA MET A 133 -6.44 -17.01 -3.96
C MET A 133 -6.84 -16.67 -2.52
N VAL A 134 -7.85 -15.81 -2.35
CA VAL A 134 -8.49 -15.58 -1.04
C VAL A 134 -9.20 -16.84 -0.54
N GLY A 135 -9.55 -17.77 -1.43
CA GLY A 135 -10.23 -19.02 -1.10
C GLY A 135 -11.74 -18.98 -1.34
N TRP A 136 -12.24 -18.02 -2.13
CA TRP A 136 -13.65 -18.01 -2.53
C TRP A 136 -13.88 -19.00 -3.68
N PRO A 137 -14.84 -19.94 -3.55
CA PRO A 137 -15.06 -21.00 -4.54
C PRO A 137 -15.26 -20.47 -5.95
N GLY A 138 -14.55 -21.05 -6.92
CA GLY A 138 -14.62 -20.65 -8.34
C GLY A 138 -14.15 -19.22 -8.66
N GLY A 139 -13.61 -18.50 -7.67
CA GLY A 139 -13.38 -17.07 -7.78
C GLY A 139 -14.67 -16.26 -7.93
N CYS A 140 -15.82 -16.79 -7.49
CA CYS A 140 -17.08 -16.05 -7.46
C CYS A 140 -17.00 -14.85 -6.51
N GLY A 141 -17.83 -13.85 -6.76
CA GLY A 141 -17.79 -12.56 -6.07
C GLY A 141 -17.44 -11.41 -7.01
N ASP A 142 -17.34 -10.23 -6.43
CA ASP A 142 -17.13 -8.96 -7.13
C ASP A 142 -15.78 -8.34 -6.74
N GLY A 143 -15.43 -7.25 -7.39
CA GLY A 143 -14.28 -6.43 -7.04
C GLY A 143 -14.02 -5.32 -8.05
N ILE A 144 -13.15 -4.40 -7.65
CA ILE A 144 -12.69 -3.32 -8.50
C ILE A 144 -11.27 -2.90 -8.09
N PHE A 145 -10.48 -2.41 -9.04
CA PHE A 145 -9.28 -1.66 -8.69
C PHE A 145 -9.64 -0.25 -8.21
N SER A 146 -8.95 0.23 -7.18
CA SER A 146 -9.15 1.53 -6.58
C SER A 146 -7.83 2.31 -6.48
N PRO A 147 -7.88 3.65 -6.36
CA PRO A 147 -6.70 4.52 -6.34
C PRO A 147 -6.05 4.52 -4.94
N GLY A 148 -5.63 3.32 -4.51
CA GLY A 148 -4.96 3.05 -3.25
C GLY A 148 -5.84 2.35 -2.21
N GLY A 149 -5.21 1.52 -1.36
CA GLY A 149 -5.90 0.71 -0.36
C GLY A 149 -6.71 1.50 0.67
N ALA A 150 -6.42 2.79 0.87
CA ALA A 150 -7.25 3.65 1.70
C ALA A 150 -8.67 3.81 1.13
N ILE A 151 -8.80 3.93 -0.20
CA ILE A 151 -10.09 4.00 -0.88
C ILE A 151 -10.74 2.62 -0.93
N SER A 152 -9.97 1.53 -1.10
CA SER A 152 -10.50 0.16 -0.95
C SER A 152 -11.14 -0.07 0.43
N ASN A 153 -10.48 0.34 1.52
CA ASN A 153 -11.05 0.24 2.87
C ASN A 153 -12.31 1.12 3.03
N MET A 154 -12.34 2.30 2.39
CA MET A 154 -13.52 3.17 2.38
C MET A 154 -14.68 2.53 1.62
N TYR A 155 -14.46 1.90 0.46
CA TYR A 155 -15.48 1.11 -0.22
C TYR A 155 -16.00 -0.01 0.67
N ALA A 156 -15.12 -0.77 1.33
CA ALA A 156 -15.54 -1.87 2.21
C ALA A 156 -16.50 -1.37 3.31
N MET A 157 -16.21 -0.22 3.91
CA MET A 157 -17.07 0.43 4.90
C MET A 157 -18.39 0.93 4.30
N LEU A 158 -18.32 1.57 3.13
CA LEU A 158 -19.49 2.05 2.40
C LEU A 158 -20.44 0.90 2.03
N ILE A 159 -19.89 -0.21 1.53
CA ILE A 159 -20.63 -1.41 1.13
C ILE A 159 -21.24 -2.10 2.35
N ALA A 160 -20.48 -2.24 3.44
CA ALA A 160 -21.00 -2.77 4.70
C ALA A 160 -22.18 -1.95 5.23
N ARG A 161 -22.09 -0.61 5.14
CA ARG A 161 -23.18 0.29 5.48
C ARG A 161 -24.38 0.10 4.56
N PHE A 162 -24.18 0.11 3.24
CA PHE A 162 -25.26 -0.06 2.27
C PHE A 162 -25.97 -1.41 2.43
N LYS A 163 -25.23 -2.48 2.73
CA LYS A 163 -25.80 -3.80 3.00
C LYS A 163 -26.74 -3.81 4.20
N MET A 164 -26.41 -3.06 5.25
CA MET A 164 -27.19 -3.02 6.48
C MET A 164 -28.31 -1.97 6.44
N PHE A 165 -28.05 -0.82 5.82
CA PHE A 165 -28.93 0.33 5.73
C PHE A 165 -28.89 0.95 4.32
N PRO A 166 -29.50 0.31 3.32
CA PRO A 166 -29.49 0.79 1.93
C PRO A 166 -30.14 2.17 1.79
N GLU A 167 -31.09 2.51 2.65
CA GLU A 167 -31.80 3.80 2.66
C GLU A 167 -30.88 5.00 2.90
N VAL A 168 -29.70 4.80 3.50
CA VAL A 168 -28.71 5.86 3.71
C VAL A 168 -28.24 6.45 2.38
N LYS A 169 -28.25 5.65 1.29
CA LYS A 169 -27.86 6.12 -0.05
C LYS A 169 -28.68 7.33 -0.48
N GLU A 170 -29.99 7.33 -0.18
CA GLU A 170 -30.91 8.40 -0.59
C GLU A 170 -31.20 9.39 0.54
N LYS A 171 -31.36 8.89 1.78
CA LYS A 171 -31.84 9.68 2.92
C LYS A 171 -30.73 10.21 3.82
N GLY A 172 -29.50 9.74 3.64
CA GLY A 172 -28.35 10.12 4.46
C GLY A 172 -28.32 9.48 5.85
N MET A 173 -27.19 9.67 6.54
CA MET A 173 -26.86 9.04 7.84
C MET A 173 -27.81 9.40 8.98
N ALA A 174 -28.47 10.56 8.90
CA ALA A 174 -29.35 11.06 9.97
C ALA A 174 -30.61 10.21 10.17
N THR A 175 -30.93 9.32 9.22
CA THR A 175 -32.14 8.48 9.28
C THR A 175 -31.94 7.16 10.03
N ILE A 176 -30.71 6.85 10.45
CA ILE A 176 -30.37 5.59 11.10
C ILE A 176 -29.74 5.83 12.48
N PRO A 177 -29.75 4.81 13.37
CA PRO A 177 -29.02 4.89 14.63
C PRO A 177 -27.51 5.07 14.40
N ARG A 178 -26.80 5.46 15.47
CA ARG A 178 -25.35 5.58 15.41
C ARG A 178 -24.69 4.23 15.09
N LEU A 179 -24.08 4.14 13.91
CA LEU A 179 -23.26 3.01 13.50
C LEU A 179 -21.92 3.00 14.24
N VAL A 180 -21.38 1.81 14.48
CA VAL A 180 -20.04 1.63 15.06
C VAL A 180 -19.24 0.60 14.26
N ALA A 181 -18.02 1.01 13.87
CA ALA A 181 -17.01 0.15 13.29
C ALA A 181 -15.93 -0.17 14.33
N PHE A 182 -15.32 -1.36 14.21
CA PHE A 182 -14.25 -1.82 15.08
C PHE A 182 -13.00 -2.10 14.26
N THR A 183 -11.84 -1.70 14.76
CA THR A 183 -10.55 -1.95 14.10
C THR A 183 -9.45 -2.06 15.14
N SER A 184 -8.34 -2.72 14.81
CA SER A 184 -7.19 -2.84 15.70
C SER A 184 -6.59 -1.46 16.05
N GLU A 185 -6.09 -1.28 17.27
CA GLU A 185 -5.31 -0.09 17.66
C GLU A 185 -4.11 0.14 16.74
N HIS A 186 -3.55 -0.92 16.14
CA HIS A 186 -2.43 -0.88 15.19
C HIS A 186 -2.86 -0.98 13.72
N SER A 187 -4.15 -0.88 13.42
CA SER A 187 -4.68 -0.87 12.06
C SER A 187 -4.28 0.39 11.29
N HIS A 188 -4.45 0.36 9.97
CA HIS A 188 -4.16 1.53 9.15
C HIS A 188 -5.17 2.66 9.42
N PHE A 189 -4.67 3.90 9.50
CA PHE A 189 -5.48 5.09 9.81
C PHE A 189 -6.64 5.35 8.81
N SER A 190 -6.60 4.72 7.62
CA SER A 190 -7.65 4.86 6.60
C SER A 190 -9.03 4.42 7.08
N VAL A 191 -9.14 3.53 8.07
CA VAL A 191 -10.45 3.16 8.65
C VAL A 191 -11.10 4.37 9.32
N LYS A 192 -10.35 5.10 10.15
CA LYS A 192 -10.83 6.36 10.76
C LYS A 192 -11.11 7.43 9.71
N LYS A 193 -10.21 7.57 8.72
CA LYS A 193 -10.40 8.55 7.63
C LYS A 193 -11.64 8.26 6.79
N GLY A 194 -11.90 6.98 6.48
CA GLY A 194 -13.10 6.55 5.77
C GLY A 194 -14.37 6.81 6.57
N ALA A 195 -14.38 6.50 7.87
CA ALA A 195 -15.53 6.80 8.72
C ALA A 195 -15.84 8.29 8.82
N ALA A 196 -14.81 9.14 8.91
CA ALA A 196 -14.98 10.59 8.87
C ALA A 196 -15.59 11.05 7.54
N ALA A 197 -15.03 10.60 6.40
CA ALA A 197 -15.50 10.97 5.07
C ALA A 197 -16.92 10.49 4.77
N LEU A 198 -17.32 9.31 5.27
CA LEU A 198 -18.63 8.72 5.05
C LEU A 198 -19.72 9.24 6.01
N GLY A 199 -19.41 10.20 6.89
CA GLY A 199 -20.37 10.77 7.84
C GLY A 199 -20.70 9.85 9.03
N ILE A 200 -19.86 8.84 9.31
CA ILE A 200 -20.01 7.94 10.47
C ILE A 200 -19.34 8.54 11.72
N GLY A 201 -18.29 9.34 11.52
CA GLY A 201 -17.53 10.01 12.57
C GLY A 201 -16.42 9.14 13.19
N THR A 202 -15.31 9.77 13.59
CA THR A 202 -14.15 9.06 14.16
C THR A 202 -14.43 8.43 15.51
N ASP A 203 -15.32 9.02 16.31
CA ASP A 203 -15.73 8.50 17.61
C ASP A 203 -16.54 7.20 17.50
N SER A 204 -17.09 6.94 16.30
CA SER A 204 -17.79 5.71 15.95
C SER A 204 -16.85 4.62 15.43
N VAL A 205 -15.53 4.87 15.40
CA VAL A 205 -14.50 3.87 15.12
C VAL A 205 -13.82 3.49 16.43
N ILE A 206 -14.28 2.38 17.01
CA ILE A 206 -13.76 1.87 18.27
C ILE A 206 -12.49 1.08 17.99
N LEU A 207 -11.39 1.49 18.62
CA LEU A 207 -10.14 0.76 18.58
C LEU A 207 -10.18 -0.43 19.54
N ILE A 208 -9.77 -1.59 19.05
CA ILE A 208 -9.66 -2.84 19.80
C ILE A 208 -8.22 -3.04 20.23
N ARG A 209 -8.05 -3.42 21.50
CA ARG A 209 -6.73 -3.67 22.08
C ARG A 209 -5.92 -4.68 21.30
N CYS A 210 -4.62 -4.43 21.22
CA CYS A 210 -3.65 -5.37 20.71
C CYS A 210 -2.93 -6.13 21.82
N ASP A 211 -2.51 -7.36 21.54
CA ASP A 211 -1.50 -8.05 22.33
C ASP A 211 -0.09 -7.43 22.11
N GLU A 212 0.90 -7.89 22.86
CA GLU A 212 2.29 -7.42 22.75
C GLU A 212 2.89 -7.63 21.35
N ARG A 213 2.33 -8.57 20.57
CA ARG A 213 2.73 -8.87 19.19
C ARG A 213 1.95 -8.05 18.16
N GLY A 214 1.16 -7.08 18.61
CA GLY A 214 0.39 -6.16 17.79
C GLY A 214 -0.84 -6.76 17.11
N LYS A 215 -1.36 -7.88 17.62
CA LYS A 215 -2.57 -8.54 17.09
C LYS A 215 -3.80 -8.13 17.88
N MET A 216 -4.91 -7.90 17.20
CA MET A 216 -6.21 -7.67 17.84
C MET A 216 -6.56 -8.81 18.81
N ILE A 217 -6.98 -8.44 20.03
CA ILE A 217 -7.44 -9.38 21.07
C ILE A 217 -8.95 -9.67 20.86
N PRO A 218 -9.35 -10.90 20.48
CA PRO A 218 -10.76 -11.20 20.17
C PRO A 218 -11.73 -11.01 21.34
N SER A 219 -11.30 -11.29 22.58
CA SER A 219 -12.14 -11.07 23.76
C SER A 219 -12.42 -9.58 23.99
N ASP A 220 -11.47 -8.70 23.65
CA ASP A 220 -11.68 -7.25 23.71
C ASP A 220 -12.66 -6.79 22.63
N LEU A 221 -12.54 -7.32 21.40
CA LEU A 221 -13.51 -7.08 20.33
C LEU A 221 -14.94 -7.43 20.76
N GLU A 222 -15.15 -8.64 21.29
CA GLU A 222 -16.47 -9.08 21.73
C GLU A 222 -17.03 -8.20 22.86
N ARG A 223 -16.19 -7.86 23.85
CA ARG A 223 -16.57 -6.93 24.93
C ARG A 223 -17.01 -5.58 24.38
N ARG A 224 -16.25 -4.99 23.46
CA ARG A 224 -16.54 -3.68 22.85
C ARG A 224 -17.82 -3.69 22.00
N ILE A 225 -18.10 -4.80 21.31
CA ILE A 225 -19.36 -4.99 20.59
C ILE A 225 -20.54 -4.95 21.57
N LEU A 226 -20.46 -5.67 22.69
CA LEU A 226 -21.52 -5.69 23.70
C LEU A 226 -21.73 -4.31 24.32
N GLU A 227 -20.65 -3.59 24.66
CA GLU A 227 -20.72 -2.21 25.16
C GLU A 227 -21.39 -1.25 24.18
N ALA A 228 -21.08 -1.34 22.88
CA ALA A 228 -21.71 -0.52 21.86
C ALA A 228 -23.23 -0.78 21.78
N LYS A 229 -23.63 -2.06 21.80
CA LYS A 229 -25.05 -2.44 21.78
C LYS A 229 -25.80 -1.98 23.03
N GLN A 230 -25.18 -2.06 24.21
CA GLN A 230 -25.77 -1.55 25.47
C GLN A 230 -26.04 -0.04 25.42
N LYS A 231 -25.24 0.72 24.66
CA LYS A 231 -25.45 2.16 24.43
C LYS A 231 -26.47 2.47 23.33
N GLY A 232 -27.13 1.46 22.77
CA GLY A 232 -28.05 1.61 21.64
C GLY A 232 -27.37 1.89 20.30
N PHE A 233 -26.04 1.71 20.21
CA PHE A 233 -25.32 1.84 18.94
C PHE A 233 -25.41 0.54 18.15
N VAL A 234 -25.15 0.63 16.84
CA VAL A 234 -25.27 -0.50 15.90
C VAL A 234 -23.89 -0.89 15.36
N PRO A 235 -23.28 -1.97 15.89
CA PRO A 235 -22.12 -2.63 15.29
C PRO A 235 -22.41 -3.07 13.85
N PHE A 236 -21.62 -2.60 12.89
CA PHE A 236 -21.84 -2.97 11.47
C PHE A 236 -20.59 -3.47 10.73
N LEU A 237 -19.39 -3.08 11.18
CA LEU A 237 -18.13 -3.44 10.54
C LEU A 237 -17.06 -3.82 11.56
N VAL A 238 -16.34 -4.92 11.33
CA VAL A 238 -15.01 -5.17 11.89
C VAL A 238 -13.99 -5.15 10.76
N SER A 239 -12.99 -4.30 10.87
CA SER A 239 -11.82 -4.25 9.99
C SER A 239 -10.65 -4.96 10.65
N ALA A 240 -10.45 -6.23 10.30
CA ALA A 240 -9.28 -7.01 10.73
C ALA A 240 -8.10 -6.71 9.80
N THR A 241 -6.88 -6.62 10.34
CA THR A 241 -5.67 -6.32 9.56
C THR A 241 -4.82 -7.57 9.35
N ALA A 242 -4.56 -7.90 8.09
CA ALA A 242 -3.62 -8.96 7.70
C ALA A 242 -2.30 -8.33 7.23
N GLY A 243 -1.41 -8.08 8.19
CA GLY A 243 -0.13 -7.38 7.98
C GLY A 243 -0.25 -5.89 8.33
N THR A 244 -0.13 -5.54 9.61
CA THR A 244 -0.12 -4.15 10.07
C THR A 244 1.07 -3.37 9.49
N THR A 245 0.91 -2.05 9.37
CA THR A 245 1.91 -1.19 8.70
C THR A 245 3.23 -1.13 9.44
N VAL A 246 3.21 -1.19 10.78
CA VAL A 246 4.40 -1.05 11.61
C VAL A 246 5.00 -2.41 11.95
N TYR A 247 4.33 -3.23 12.74
CA TYR A 247 4.85 -4.54 13.16
C TYR A 247 4.76 -5.64 12.08
N GLY A 248 3.96 -5.46 11.04
CA GLY A 248 3.64 -6.56 10.12
C GLY A 248 2.85 -7.68 10.80
N ALA A 249 2.04 -7.34 11.81
CA ALA A 249 1.24 -8.28 12.58
C ALA A 249 0.00 -8.74 11.82
N PHE A 250 -0.46 -9.96 12.11
CA PHE A 250 -1.67 -10.55 11.52
C PHE A 250 -2.69 -10.79 12.62
N ASP A 251 -3.84 -10.14 12.49
CA ASP A 251 -4.98 -10.36 13.38
C ASP A 251 -5.51 -11.80 13.27
N PRO A 252 -6.04 -12.39 14.36
CA PRO A 252 -6.53 -13.77 14.37
C PRO A 252 -7.88 -13.89 13.64
N LEU A 253 -7.83 -13.97 12.31
CA LEU A 253 -9.01 -13.88 11.43
C LEU A 253 -10.09 -14.92 11.74
N ILE A 254 -9.73 -16.16 12.09
CA ILE A 254 -10.71 -17.21 12.43
C ILE A 254 -11.58 -16.78 13.63
N ALA A 255 -10.96 -16.35 14.72
CA ALA A 255 -11.66 -15.93 15.93
C ALA A 255 -12.51 -14.67 15.68
N ILE A 256 -11.97 -13.71 14.92
CA ILE A 256 -12.71 -12.50 14.53
C ILE A 256 -13.93 -12.87 13.66
N ALA A 257 -13.77 -13.80 12.72
CA ALA A 257 -14.85 -14.28 11.87
C ALA A 257 -15.95 -14.99 12.66
N ASP A 258 -15.61 -15.71 13.74
CA ASP A 258 -16.58 -16.33 14.64
C ASP A 258 -17.42 -15.28 15.37
N ILE A 259 -16.78 -14.23 15.88
CA ILE A 259 -17.44 -13.09 16.52
C ILE A 259 -18.33 -12.35 15.51
N CYS A 260 -17.81 -12.04 14.32
CA CYS A 260 -18.56 -11.36 13.26
C CYS A 260 -19.81 -12.16 12.87
N LYS A 261 -19.69 -13.49 12.73
CA LYS A 261 -20.82 -14.37 12.46
C LYS A 261 -21.84 -14.37 13.60
N LYS A 262 -21.39 -14.48 14.86
CA LYS A 262 -22.25 -14.48 16.06
C LYS A 262 -23.11 -13.21 16.15
N TYR A 263 -22.52 -12.05 15.87
CA TYR A 263 -23.18 -10.75 16.01
C TYR A 263 -23.72 -10.18 14.69
N LYS A 264 -23.60 -10.92 13.57
CA LYS A 264 -24.01 -10.50 12.21
C LYS A 264 -23.36 -9.18 11.77
N ILE A 265 -22.05 -9.05 12.01
CA ILE A 265 -21.24 -7.88 11.65
C ILE A 265 -20.45 -8.19 10.38
N TRP A 266 -20.32 -7.22 9.47
CA TRP A 266 -19.50 -7.36 8.28
C TRP A 266 -18.03 -7.49 8.65
N MET A 267 -17.36 -8.53 8.15
CA MET A 267 -15.92 -8.71 8.32
C MET A 267 -15.21 -8.22 7.06
N HIS A 268 -14.43 -7.15 7.22
CA HIS A 268 -13.44 -6.72 6.25
C HIS A 268 -12.04 -7.17 6.67
N VAL A 269 -11.24 -7.68 5.73
CA VAL A 269 -9.82 -7.94 5.94
C VAL A 269 -9.00 -6.92 5.15
N ASP A 270 -8.34 -6.01 5.86
CA ASP A 270 -7.31 -5.16 5.29
C ASP A 270 -6.03 -5.98 5.11
N GLY A 271 -5.92 -6.61 3.95
CA GLY A 271 -4.72 -7.29 3.46
C GLY A 271 -3.90 -6.41 2.51
N ALA A 272 -4.01 -5.07 2.60
CA ALA A 272 -3.28 -4.18 1.68
C ALA A 272 -1.79 -4.53 1.64
N TRP A 273 -1.19 -4.78 2.79
CA TRP A 273 0.20 -5.18 2.91
C TRP A 273 0.39 -6.70 2.83
N GLY A 274 -0.18 -7.44 3.77
CA GLY A 274 0.05 -8.89 3.90
C GLY A 274 -0.66 -9.75 2.87
N GLY A 275 -1.57 -9.20 2.05
CA GLY A 275 -2.27 -9.95 1.00
C GLY A 275 -1.31 -10.58 -0.01
N GLY A 276 -0.14 -9.97 -0.24
CA GLY A 276 0.91 -10.57 -1.07
C GLY A 276 1.32 -11.97 -0.61
N LEU A 277 1.28 -12.26 0.69
CA LEU A 277 1.65 -13.58 1.22
C LEU A 277 0.69 -14.71 0.79
N LEU A 278 -0.50 -14.40 0.27
CA LEU A 278 -1.37 -15.40 -0.35
C LEU A 278 -0.69 -16.10 -1.55
N MET A 279 0.27 -15.44 -2.20
CA MET A 279 1.05 -16.02 -3.30
C MET A 279 2.00 -17.11 -2.82
N SER A 280 2.42 -17.08 -1.54
CA SER A 280 3.39 -18.02 -0.98
C SER A 280 2.70 -19.21 -0.33
N ARG A 281 2.98 -20.43 -0.81
CA ARG A 281 2.50 -21.65 -0.14
C ARG A 281 3.06 -21.79 1.28
N LYS A 282 4.28 -21.30 1.53
CA LYS A 282 4.95 -21.35 2.84
C LYS A 282 4.35 -20.38 3.86
N HIS A 283 3.80 -19.25 3.40
CA HIS A 283 3.40 -18.16 4.30
C HIS A 283 1.91 -17.78 4.28
N LYS A 284 1.13 -18.24 3.29
CA LYS A 284 -0.31 -17.92 3.19
C LYS A 284 -1.13 -18.29 4.43
N TRP A 285 -0.66 -19.26 5.23
CA TRP A 285 -1.34 -19.68 6.46
C TRP A 285 -1.50 -18.55 7.50
N LYS A 286 -0.67 -17.50 7.42
CA LYS A 286 -0.82 -16.29 8.26
C LYS A 286 -2.14 -15.54 8.02
N LEU A 287 -2.81 -15.81 6.90
CA LEU A 287 -4.11 -15.25 6.54
C LEU A 287 -5.25 -16.29 6.66
N ASN A 288 -5.05 -17.44 7.32
CA ASN A 288 -6.11 -18.43 7.52
C ASN A 288 -7.35 -17.78 8.16
N GLY A 289 -8.53 -18.01 7.57
CA GLY A 289 -9.78 -17.36 7.96
C GLY A 289 -10.20 -16.23 7.02
N ILE A 290 -9.32 -15.76 6.12
CA ILE A 290 -9.64 -14.72 5.14
C ILE A 290 -10.77 -15.12 4.17
N GLU A 291 -10.91 -16.41 3.87
CA GLU A 291 -11.99 -16.94 3.03
C GLU A 291 -13.38 -16.71 3.62
N ARG A 292 -13.46 -16.42 4.93
CA ARG A 292 -14.69 -16.07 5.65
C ARG A 292 -15.03 -14.59 5.60
N ALA A 293 -14.11 -13.74 5.14
CA ALA A 293 -14.34 -12.30 5.03
C ALA A 293 -15.45 -11.98 4.01
N ASN A 294 -16.18 -10.89 4.26
CA ASN A 294 -17.15 -10.34 3.31
C ASN A 294 -16.46 -9.47 2.26
N SER A 295 -15.32 -8.86 2.60
CA SER A 295 -14.49 -8.10 1.67
C SER A 295 -13.02 -8.14 2.05
N VAL A 296 -12.15 -7.96 1.07
CA VAL A 296 -10.69 -7.95 1.23
C VAL A 296 -10.09 -6.78 0.46
N THR A 297 -9.26 -5.98 1.12
CA THR A 297 -8.34 -5.05 0.43
C THR A 297 -7.02 -5.77 0.17
N TRP A 298 -6.45 -5.64 -1.01
CA TRP A 298 -5.12 -6.17 -1.35
C TRP A 298 -4.39 -5.19 -2.27
N ASN A 299 -3.17 -4.78 -1.92
CA ASN A 299 -2.34 -3.91 -2.76
C ASN A 299 -1.16 -4.69 -3.38
N PRO A 300 -1.30 -5.16 -4.63
CA PRO A 300 -0.16 -5.66 -5.40
C PRO A 300 1.01 -4.67 -5.51
N HIS A 301 0.75 -3.35 -5.42
CA HIS A 301 1.84 -2.36 -5.44
C HIS A 301 2.74 -2.32 -4.20
N LYS A 302 2.48 -3.15 -3.19
CA LYS A 302 3.36 -3.31 -2.03
C LYS A 302 4.23 -4.56 -2.22
N MET A 303 3.86 -5.67 -1.59
CA MET A 303 4.73 -6.85 -1.48
C MET A 303 4.98 -7.55 -2.83
N MET A 304 4.09 -7.39 -3.82
CA MET A 304 4.28 -7.97 -5.15
C MET A 304 5.13 -7.08 -6.07
N GLY A 305 5.47 -5.85 -5.65
CA GLY A 305 6.35 -4.95 -6.39
C GLY A 305 5.73 -4.34 -7.64
N VAL A 306 4.40 -4.34 -7.78
CA VAL A 306 3.73 -3.66 -8.91
C VAL A 306 3.93 -2.14 -8.79
N PRO A 307 4.20 -1.40 -9.87
CA PRO A 307 4.30 0.05 -9.78
C PRO A 307 3.04 0.72 -9.22
N LEU A 308 3.21 1.80 -8.46
CA LEU A 308 2.11 2.55 -7.87
C LEU A 308 1.23 3.22 -8.96
N GLN A 309 -0.09 3.33 -8.80
CA GLN A 309 -0.94 2.62 -7.85
C GLN A 309 -1.40 1.28 -8.44
N CYS A 310 -1.89 0.38 -7.57
CA CYS A 310 -2.48 -0.91 -7.91
C CYS A 310 -3.06 -1.54 -6.64
N SER A 311 -4.34 -1.27 -6.35
CA SER A 311 -5.04 -1.79 -5.17
C SER A 311 -6.37 -2.37 -5.62
N ALA A 312 -6.72 -3.56 -5.13
CA ALA A 312 -8.00 -4.18 -5.38
C ALA A 312 -8.83 -4.18 -4.09
N LEU A 313 -10.12 -3.89 -4.24
CA LEU A 313 -11.14 -4.34 -3.31
C LEU A 313 -11.79 -5.60 -3.91
N LEU A 314 -11.89 -6.64 -3.10
CA LEU A 314 -12.65 -7.85 -3.41
C LEU A 314 -13.86 -7.90 -2.50
N VAL A 315 -15.02 -8.26 -3.03
CA VAL A 315 -16.28 -8.36 -2.27
C VAL A 315 -16.90 -9.71 -2.56
N ARG A 316 -17.32 -10.42 -1.51
CA ARG A 316 -17.77 -11.81 -1.64
C ARG A 316 -19.16 -11.91 -2.29
N GLU A 317 -20.01 -10.92 -2.09
CA GLU A 317 -21.37 -10.86 -2.61
C GLU A 317 -21.40 -10.06 -3.93
N GLU A 318 -21.88 -10.70 -4.99
CA GLU A 318 -22.02 -10.08 -6.32
C GLU A 318 -23.16 -9.05 -6.34
N GLY A 319 -23.03 -8.02 -7.18
CA GLY A 319 -24.06 -6.99 -7.38
C GLY A 319 -24.20 -5.96 -6.25
N LEU A 320 -23.58 -6.20 -5.09
CA LEU A 320 -23.64 -5.28 -3.95
C LEU A 320 -22.89 -3.96 -4.23
N MET A 321 -21.73 -4.03 -4.91
CA MET A 321 -20.98 -2.83 -5.30
C MET A 321 -21.78 -1.97 -6.30
N GLN A 322 -22.35 -2.63 -7.30
CA GLN A 322 -23.22 -2.00 -8.30
C GLN A 322 -24.40 -1.31 -7.61
N SER A 323 -25.18 -2.03 -6.83
CA SER A 323 -26.36 -1.47 -6.13
C SER A 323 -25.99 -0.30 -5.21
N CYS A 324 -24.86 -0.42 -4.51
CA CYS A 324 -24.35 0.61 -3.60
C CYS A 324 -24.01 1.91 -4.33
N ASN A 325 -23.31 1.83 -5.45
CA ASN A 325 -22.68 3.00 -6.07
C ASN A 325 -23.43 3.55 -7.30
N GLN A 326 -24.27 2.73 -7.94
CA GLN A 326 -24.90 3.08 -9.21
C GLN A 326 -25.70 4.36 -9.14
N MET A 327 -25.52 5.22 -10.14
CA MET A 327 -26.29 6.45 -10.36
C MET A 327 -27.04 6.45 -11.69
N HIS A 328 -26.86 5.43 -12.56
CA HIS A 328 -27.54 5.31 -13.85
C HIS A 328 -27.38 6.54 -14.74
N ALA A 329 -26.17 7.10 -14.80
CA ALA A 329 -25.87 8.25 -15.62
C ALA A 329 -26.05 7.93 -17.12
N SER A 330 -27.12 8.49 -17.73
CA SER A 330 -27.53 8.16 -19.09
C SER A 330 -26.51 8.50 -20.18
N TYR A 331 -25.59 9.43 -19.91
CA TYR A 331 -24.53 9.80 -20.84
C TYR A 331 -23.38 8.78 -20.90
N LEU A 332 -23.30 7.85 -19.94
CA LEU A 332 -22.17 6.92 -19.79
C LEU A 332 -22.58 5.45 -19.82
N PHE A 333 -23.73 5.12 -19.22
CA PHE A 333 -24.25 3.76 -19.07
C PHE A 333 -25.54 3.58 -19.88
N GLN A 334 -25.44 3.79 -21.19
CA GLN A 334 -26.54 3.57 -22.14
C GLN A 334 -26.99 2.10 -22.10
N GLN A 335 -28.30 1.86 -21.99
CA GLN A 335 -28.86 0.51 -21.83
C GLN A 335 -29.13 -0.21 -23.17
N ASP A 336 -28.90 0.46 -24.28
CA ASP A 336 -29.20 0.04 -25.66
C ASP A 336 -27.94 -0.16 -26.52
N LYS A 337 -26.76 -0.33 -25.90
CA LYS A 337 -25.53 -0.67 -26.64
C LYS A 337 -25.62 -2.07 -27.26
N HIS A 338 -24.83 -2.27 -28.30
CA HIS A 338 -24.81 -3.49 -29.10
C HIS A 338 -23.98 -4.65 -28.51
N TYR A 339 -23.52 -4.53 -27.25
CA TYR A 339 -22.72 -5.53 -26.55
C TYR A 339 -23.28 -5.78 -25.14
N ASP A 340 -22.79 -6.83 -24.46
CA ASP A 340 -23.20 -7.15 -23.09
C ASP A 340 -22.75 -6.07 -22.08
N LEU A 341 -23.72 -5.32 -21.57
CA LEU A 341 -23.49 -4.21 -20.64
C LEU A 341 -23.00 -4.63 -19.27
N SER A 342 -23.04 -5.92 -18.92
CA SER A 342 -22.45 -6.42 -17.67
C SER A 342 -20.93 -6.19 -17.59
N TYR A 343 -20.28 -5.90 -18.73
CA TYR A 343 -18.88 -5.52 -18.81
C TYR A 343 -18.63 -4.01 -18.60
N ASP A 344 -19.65 -3.17 -18.54
CA ASP A 344 -19.51 -1.76 -18.18
C ASP A 344 -19.45 -1.62 -16.65
N THR A 345 -18.22 -1.54 -16.12
CA THR A 345 -17.96 -1.62 -14.67
C THR A 345 -17.88 -0.27 -13.96
N GLY A 346 -18.16 0.84 -14.66
CA GLY A 346 -18.03 2.18 -14.09
C GLY A 346 -19.02 2.46 -12.96
N ASP A 347 -20.27 1.99 -13.08
CA ASP A 347 -21.36 2.37 -12.16
C ASP A 347 -21.32 1.60 -10.82
N LYS A 348 -20.45 0.60 -10.69
CA LYS A 348 -20.10 0.00 -9.39
C LYS A 348 -18.94 0.72 -8.69
N ALA A 349 -18.37 1.77 -9.28
CA ALA A 349 -17.30 2.58 -8.71
C ALA A 349 -17.82 3.90 -8.12
N LEU A 350 -17.10 4.46 -7.15
CA LEU A 350 -17.20 5.84 -6.70
C LEU A 350 -16.54 6.83 -7.68
N GLN A 351 -15.60 6.36 -8.50
CA GLN A 351 -14.94 7.18 -9.51
C GLN A 351 -15.76 7.16 -10.80
N CYS A 352 -15.83 8.29 -11.51
CA CYS A 352 -16.25 8.30 -12.91
C CYS A 352 -15.08 7.87 -13.80
N GLY A 353 -14.12 8.78 -14.02
CA GLY A 353 -12.87 8.44 -14.70
C GLY A 353 -11.95 7.61 -13.80
N ARG A 354 -11.46 6.48 -14.31
CA ARG A 354 -10.61 5.55 -13.59
C ARG A 354 -9.44 5.08 -14.46
N HIS A 355 -8.24 5.21 -13.91
CA HIS A 355 -6.98 4.78 -14.54
C HIS A 355 -6.91 3.26 -14.72
N VAL A 356 -6.18 2.81 -15.74
CA VAL A 356 -5.95 1.40 -16.05
C VAL A 356 -4.80 0.86 -15.17
N ASP A 357 -5.10 0.45 -13.94
CA ASP A 357 -4.06 -0.14 -13.05
C ASP A 357 -3.85 -1.65 -13.26
N VAL A 358 -4.80 -2.33 -13.91
CA VAL A 358 -4.76 -3.78 -14.05
C VAL A 358 -3.63 -4.26 -14.96
N PHE A 359 -3.32 -3.52 -16.02
CA PHE A 359 -2.45 -4.03 -17.08
C PHE A 359 -1.05 -4.39 -16.56
N LYS A 360 -0.47 -3.54 -15.71
CA LYS A 360 0.83 -3.80 -15.08
C LYS A 360 0.84 -5.04 -14.19
N LEU A 361 -0.18 -5.23 -13.36
CA LEU A 361 -0.28 -6.44 -12.55
C LEU A 361 -0.45 -7.66 -13.45
N TRP A 362 -1.36 -7.60 -14.42
CA TRP A 362 -1.63 -8.72 -15.32
C TRP A 362 -0.37 -9.11 -16.11
N LEU A 363 0.36 -8.14 -16.67
CA LEU A 363 1.56 -8.40 -17.45
C LEU A 363 2.69 -8.97 -16.58
N MET A 364 2.90 -8.41 -15.37
CA MET A 364 3.85 -8.97 -14.40
C MET A 364 3.48 -10.41 -14.00
N TRP A 365 2.19 -10.70 -13.81
CA TRP A 365 1.72 -12.04 -13.49
C TRP A 365 1.93 -13.01 -14.65
N ARG A 366 1.74 -12.55 -15.90
CA ARG A 366 2.06 -13.33 -17.09
C ARG A 366 3.55 -13.61 -17.22
N ALA A 367 4.41 -12.64 -16.91
CA ALA A 367 5.85 -12.78 -17.01
C ALA A 367 6.46 -13.65 -15.89
N LYS A 368 5.97 -13.51 -14.66
CA LYS A 368 6.50 -14.22 -13.48
C LYS A 368 5.79 -15.55 -13.21
N GLY A 369 4.52 -15.67 -13.58
CA GLY A 369 3.62 -16.67 -13.03
C GLY A 369 3.39 -16.49 -11.51
N THR A 370 2.50 -17.30 -10.94
CA THR A 370 2.31 -17.32 -9.47
C THR A 370 3.57 -17.77 -8.74
N THR A 371 4.35 -18.69 -9.33
CA THR A 371 5.59 -19.21 -8.77
C THR A 371 6.72 -18.17 -8.71
N GLY A 372 6.81 -17.27 -9.69
CA GLY A 372 7.79 -16.18 -9.64
C GLY A 372 7.48 -15.17 -8.54
N PHE A 373 6.20 -14.81 -8.35
CA PHE A 373 5.79 -13.99 -7.21
C PHE A 373 6.03 -14.69 -5.86
N GLU A 374 5.71 -15.97 -5.76
CA GLU A 374 5.99 -16.79 -4.58
C GLU A 374 7.48 -16.75 -4.20
N ALA A 375 8.38 -17.03 -5.15
CA ALA A 375 9.83 -16.99 -4.90
C ALA A 375 10.32 -15.60 -4.48
N GLN A 376 9.81 -14.54 -5.11
CA GLN A 376 10.12 -13.15 -4.75
C GLN A 376 9.71 -12.83 -3.31
N ILE A 377 8.51 -13.25 -2.90
CA ILE A 377 7.98 -13.00 -1.55
C ILE A 377 8.74 -13.80 -0.51
N ASP A 378 9.00 -15.08 -0.78
CA ASP A 378 9.74 -15.97 0.12
C ASP A 378 11.15 -15.45 0.37
N LYS A 379 11.85 -14.98 -0.66
CA LYS A 379 13.17 -14.34 -0.52
C LYS A 379 13.12 -13.12 0.40
N CYS A 380 12.12 -12.26 0.26
CA CYS A 380 12.03 -11.06 1.11
C CYS A 380 11.76 -11.41 2.58
N LEU A 381 10.94 -12.44 2.84
CA LEU A 381 10.68 -12.94 4.19
C LEU A 381 11.91 -13.63 4.79
N GLU A 382 12.70 -14.33 3.98
CA GLU A 382 13.99 -14.89 4.39
C GLU A 382 14.98 -13.78 4.78
N LEU A 383 15.11 -12.72 3.99
CA LEU A 383 15.98 -11.59 4.32
C LEU A 383 15.56 -10.88 5.62
N ALA A 384 14.25 -10.82 5.90
CA ALA A 384 13.77 -10.26 7.16
C ALA A 384 14.07 -11.17 8.37
N GLU A 385 13.98 -12.49 8.20
CA GLU A 385 14.41 -13.44 9.22
C GLU A 385 15.93 -13.38 9.43
N TYR A 386 16.72 -13.20 8.36
CA TYR A 386 18.16 -12.96 8.44
C TYR A 386 18.47 -11.71 9.27
N LEU A 387 17.86 -10.57 8.93
CA LEU A 387 18.01 -9.32 9.69
C LEU A 387 17.69 -9.51 11.17
N TYR A 388 16.51 -10.08 11.47
CA TYR A 388 16.09 -10.33 12.85
C TYR A 388 17.14 -11.15 13.60
N ASN A 389 17.62 -12.25 13.02
CA ASN A 389 18.63 -13.10 13.66
C ASN A 389 19.98 -12.42 13.85
N LYS A 390 20.35 -11.47 12.98
CA LYS A 390 21.59 -10.70 13.07
C LYS A 390 21.56 -9.65 14.18
N ILE A 391 20.41 -9.06 14.48
CA ILE A 391 20.31 -7.94 15.44
C ILE A 391 19.73 -8.31 16.80
N LYS A 392 18.92 -9.36 16.93
CA LYS A 392 18.19 -9.70 18.17
C LYS A 392 19.07 -9.84 19.43
N ASN A 393 20.33 -10.25 19.24
CA ASN A 393 21.30 -10.46 20.32
C ASN A 393 22.58 -9.62 20.11
N ARG A 394 22.55 -8.63 19.21
CA ARG A 394 23.71 -7.78 18.91
C ARG A 394 23.69 -6.58 19.86
N GLU A 395 24.84 -6.29 20.48
CA GLU A 395 24.97 -5.10 21.32
C GLU A 395 24.63 -3.83 20.52
N GLY A 396 23.91 -2.90 21.13
CA GLY A 396 23.46 -1.69 20.47
C GLY A 396 22.17 -1.85 19.66
N TYR A 397 21.56 -3.03 19.62
CA TYR A 397 20.23 -3.23 19.04
C TYR A 397 19.26 -3.79 20.08
N GLU A 398 18.04 -3.26 20.10
CA GLU A 398 16.99 -3.70 21.01
C GLU A 398 15.69 -3.91 20.22
N MET A 399 15.05 -5.07 20.37
CA MET A 399 13.80 -5.38 19.68
C MET A 399 12.63 -4.65 20.33
N VAL A 400 11.73 -4.10 19.52
CA VAL A 400 10.60 -3.26 20.00
C VAL A 400 9.52 -4.07 20.74
N PHE A 401 9.41 -5.35 20.39
CA PHE A 401 8.51 -6.32 21.01
C PHE A 401 9.17 -7.70 21.05
N ASP A 402 8.78 -8.53 22.01
CA ASP A 402 9.24 -9.92 22.07
C ASP A 402 8.49 -10.78 21.03
N GLY A 403 9.25 -11.57 20.28
CA GLY A 403 8.76 -12.51 19.29
C GLY A 403 9.22 -12.23 17.86
N LYS A 404 9.25 -13.30 17.06
CA LYS A 404 9.65 -13.22 15.66
C LYS A 404 8.66 -12.35 14.84
N PRO A 405 9.18 -11.47 13.95
CA PRO A 405 8.40 -10.80 12.92
C PRO A 405 7.50 -11.75 12.13
N GLN A 406 6.26 -11.33 11.88
CA GLN A 406 5.31 -12.10 11.07
C GLN A 406 5.29 -11.68 9.60
N HIS A 407 5.85 -10.52 9.28
CA HIS A 407 6.09 -10.06 7.92
C HIS A 407 7.57 -9.69 7.78
N THR A 408 7.92 -9.01 6.69
CA THR A 408 9.22 -8.42 6.46
C THR A 408 9.54 -7.19 7.33
N ASN A 409 8.60 -6.80 8.19
CA ASN A 409 8.74 -5.72 9.16
C ASN A 409 9.62 -6.15 10.34
N VAL A 410 10.79 -5.54 10.51
CA VAL A 410 11.65 -5.73 11.69
C VAL A 410 11.73 -4.40 12.44
N CYS A 411 11.21 -4.37 13.67
CA CYS A 411 11.11 -3.17 14.49
C CYS A 411 12.16 -3.21 15.61
N PHE A 412 13.07 -2.25 15.64
CA PHE A 412 14.17 -2.20 16.59
C PHE A 412 14.57 -0.77 16.92
N TRP A 413 15.14 -0.57 18.10
CA TRP A 413 15.94 0.60 18.42
C TRP A 413 17.41 0.34 18.14
N TYR A 414 18.13 1.39 17.79
CA TYR A 414 19.58 1.44 17.95
C TYR A 414 19.90 2.14 19.28
N ILE A 415 20.72 1.50 20.12
CA ILE A 415 21.14 1.98 21.43
C ILE A 415 22.61 2.43 21.31
N PRO A 416 22.87 3.74 21.20
CA PRO A 416 24.22 4.26 21.07
C PRO A 416 25.02 4.01 22.36
N PRO A 417 26.36 3.99 22.29
CA PRO A 417 27.22 3.68 23.45
C PRO A 417 26.86 4.47 24.71
N SER A 418 26.47 5.75 24.56
CA SER A 418 26.12 6.65 25.66
C SER A 418 24.84 6.26 26.43
N LEU A 419 24.00 5.37 25.89
CA LEU A 419 22.73 4.91 26.48
C LEU A 419 22.75 3.44 26.95
N ARG A 420 23.82 2.69 26.68
CA ARG A 420 23.86 1.22 26.94
C ARG A 420 23.93 0.88 28.42
N SER A 421 24.61 1.70 29.22
CA SER A 421 24.75 1.53 30.67
C SER A 421 23.74 2.32 31.50
N MET A 422 22.85 3.09 30.85
CA MET A 422 21.80 3.81 31.55
C MET A 422 20.68 2.87 31.98
N GLU A 423 20.14 3.10 33.17
CA GLU A 423 18.94 2.42 33.64
C GLU A 423 17.74 2.76 32.74
N ASP A 424 16.80 1.83 32.66
CA ASP A 424 15.60 2.00 31.85
C ASP A 424 14.58 2.92 32.55
N ASN A 425 14.73 4.22 32.33
CA ASN A 425 13.93 5.27 32.96
C ASN A 425 13.52 6.37 31.95
N GLU A 426 12.74 7.35 32.40
CA GLU A 426 12.23 8.44 31.56
C GLU A 426 13.36 9.25 30.89
N GLU A 427 14.51 9.43 31.56
CA GLU A 427 15.65 10.13 31.00
C GLU A 427 16.26 9.34 29.83
N ARG A 428 16.48 8.03 29.99
CA ARG A 428 16.95 7.14 28.92
C ARG A 428 15.98 7.20 27.72
N MET A 429 14.68 7.13 27.96
CA MET A 429 13.65 7.19 26.90
C MET A 429 13.61 8.54 26.18
N SER A 430 13.75 9.65 26.90
CA SER A 430 13.82 11.01 26.36
C SER A 430 15.07 11.25 25.51
N ARG A 431 16.17 10.55 25.80
CA ARG A 431 17.36 10.55 24.93
C ARG A 431 17.18 9.60 23.75
N LEU A 432 16.67 8.39 23.97
CA LEU A 432 16.45 7.36 22.95
C LEU A 432 15.49 7.84 21.84
N MET A 433 14.44 8.61 22.20
CA MET A 433 13.49 9.16 21.22
C MET A 433 14.16 10.04 20.14
N LYS A 434 15.34 10.62 20.44
CA LYS A 434 16.08 11.51 19.53
C LYS A 434 17.05 10.75 18.62
N VAL A 435 17.42 9.52 18.97
CA VAL A 435 18.44 8.74 18.25
C VAL A 435 18.02 8.44 16.81
N ALA A 436 16.85 7.81 16.61
CA ALA A 436 16.40 7.43 15.27
C ALA A 436 16.22 8.63 14.31
N PRO A 437 15.65 9.78 14.73
CA PRO A 437 15.64 11.01 13.93
C PRO A 437 17.02 11.47 13.46
N VAL A 438 18.02 11.49 14.34
CA VAL A 438 19.38 11.98 14.01
C VAL A 438 20.06 11.04 13.03
N ILE A 439 20.01 9.72 13.26
CA ILE A 439 20.56 8.71 12.34
C ILE A 439 19.87 8.83 10.97
N LYS A 440 18.55 9.02 10.93
CA LYS A 440 17.82 9.19 9.67
C LYS A 440 18.23 10.48 8.94
N ALA A 441 18.41 11.59 9.65
CA ALA A 441 18.89 12.83 9.02
C ALA A 441 20.26 12.59 8.36
N ARG A 442 21.19 11.96 9.08
CA ARG A 442 22.50 11.59 8.53
C ARG A 442 22.39 10.64 7.33
N MET A 443 21.51 9.63 7.38
CA MET A 443 21.25 8.74 6.22
C MET A 443 20.81 9.52 4.97
N MET A 444 19.99 10.55 5.13
CA MET A 444 19.52 11.38 4.02
C MET A 444 20.64 12.28 3.48
N GLU A 445 21.46 12.87 4.35
CA GLU A 445 22.63 13.67 3.96
C GLU A 445 23.68 12.86 3.18
N TYR A 446 24.03 11.67 3.68
CA TYR A 446 24.98 10.78 3.00
C TYR A 446 24.37 10.10 1.77
N GLY A 447 23.06 9.87 1.76
CA GLY A 447 22.33 9.25 0.65
C GLY A 447 22.64 7.76 0.45
N THR A 448 23.20 7.07 1.44
CA THR A 448 23.69 5.68 1.33
C THR A 448 22.60 4.62 1.47
N THR A 449 21.58 4.90 2.28
CA THR A 449 20.44 4.03 2.57
C THR A 449 19.27 4.87 3.07
N MET A 450 18.06 4.32 3.09
CA MET A 450 16.93 4.95 3.78
C MET A 450 16.06 3.90 4.47
N VAL A 451 15.77 4.11 5.75
CA VAL A 451 14.80 3.33 6.53
C VAL A 451 13.87 4.29 7.30
N SER A 452 12.61 3.88 7.50
CA SER A 452 11.64 4.66 8.27
C SER A 452 11.82 4.49 9.78
N TYR A 453 11.45 5.53 10.54
CA TYR A 453 11.27 5.45 11.99
C TYR A 453 9.93 6.09 12.38
N GLN A 454 9.38 5.68 13.53
CA GLN A 454 8.15 6.24 14.10
C GLN A 454 8.02 5.82 15.57
N PRO A 455 7.22 6.52 16.39
CA PRO A 455 6.75 6.02 17.67
C PRO A 455 5.51 5.13 17.48
N LEU A 456 5.12 4.37 18.52
CA LEU A 456 3.86 3.62 18.52
C LEU A 456 3.37 3.41 19.96
N GLY A 457 2.21 3.97 20.29
CA GLY A 457 1.67 3.89 21.64
C GLY A 457 2.57 4.60 22.65
N ASP A 458 3.02 3.87 23.66
CA ASP A 458 3.98 4.29 24.69
C ASP A 458 5.45 4.18 24.23
N LYS A 459 5.71 3.54 23.08
CA LYS A 459 7.06 3.34 22.56
C LYS A 459 7.57 4.57 21.82
N VAL A 460 8.72 5.08 22.26
CA VAL A 460 9.45 6.18 21.60
C VAL A 460 9.94 5.78 20.21
N ASN A 461 10.43 6.75 19.42
CA ASN A 461 10.87 6.53 18.04
C ASN A 461 11.80 5.30 17.88
N PHE A 462 11.37 4.34 17.08
CA PHE A 462 12.15 3.16 16.68
C PHE A 462 12.20 3.02 15.16
N PHE A 463 13.20 2.30 14.65
CA PHE A 463 13.27 1.96 13.23
C PHE A 463 12.29 0.86 12.90
N ARG A 464 11.62 1.02 11.76
CA ARG A 464 10.86 -0.05 11.11
C ARG A 464 11.49 -0.34 9.76
N MET A 465 12.25 -1.42 9.73
CA MET A 465 12.80 -1.98 8.51
C MET A 465 11.74 -2.80 7.78
N VAL A 466 11.66 -2.67 6.46
CA VAL A 466 10.71 -3.39 5.60
C VAL A 466 11.40 -3.83 4.32
N ILE A 467 11.10 -5.05 3.86
CA ILE A 467 11.74 -5.63 2.68
C ILE A 467 10.65 -6.06 1.70
N SER A 468 10.54 -5.34 0.59
CA SER A 468 9.68 -5.68 -0.56
C SER A 468 10.43 -5.63 -1.90
N ASN A 469 11.66 -5.11 -1.92
CA ASN A 469 12.45 -4.97 -3.12
C ASN A 469 13.16 -6.30 -3.47
N PRO A 470 12.85 -6.94 -4.61
CA PRO A 470 13.58 -8.15 -5.02
C PRO A 470 15.08 -7.94 -5.24
N ALA A 471 15.53 -6.70 -5.47
CA ALA A 471 16.94 -6.36 -5.66
C ALA A 471 17.76 -6.37 -4.36
N ALA A 472 17.11 -6.36 -3.18
CA ALA A 472 17.79 -6.47 -1.90
C ALA A 472 18.43 -7.85 -1.73
N THR A 473 19.57 -7.88 -1.04
CA THR A 473 20.38 -9.07 -0.78
C THR A 473 20.86 -9.08 0.67
N HIS A 474 21.44 -10.20 1.12
CA HIS A 474 22.07 -10.31 2.45
C HIS A 474 23.10 -9.21 2.70
N GLN A 475 23.91 -8.86 1.69
CA GLN A 475 24.91 -7.78 1.79
C GLN A 475 24.28 -6.40 2.00
N ASP A 476 23.09 -6.15 1.46
CA ASP A 476 22.39 -4.88 1.68
C ASP A 476 21.81 -4.80 3.10
N ILE A 477 21.44 -5.94 3.68
CA ILE A 477 21.01 -6.04 5.07
C ILE A 477 22.21 -5.82 6.01
N ASP A 478 23.34 -6.46 5.76
CA ASP A 478 24.57 -6.24 6.53
C ASP A 478 25.00 -4.77 6.46
N PHE A 479 25.02 -4.19 5.25
CA PHE A 479 25.33 -2.78 5.05
C PHE A 479 24.42 -1.85 5.86
N LEU A 480 23.11 -2.11 5.92
CA LEU A 480 22.20 -1.27 6.71
C LEU A 480 22.53 -1.31 8.20
N ILE A 481 22.81 -2.50 8.75
CA ILE A 481 23.15 -2.67 10.17
C ILE A 481 24.43 -1.89 10.48
N ASP A 482 25.46 -2.06 9.66
CA ASP A 482 26.75 -1.39 9.88
C ASP A 482 26.63 0.13 9.65
N GLU A 483 25.78 0.57 8.73
CA GLU A 483 25.55 1.99 8.47
C GLU A 483 24.77 2.67 9.62
N ILE A 484 23.78 2.00 10.22
CA ILE A 484 23.10 2.50 11.44
C ILE A 484 24.10 2.65 12.58
N GLU A 485 25.00 1.67 12.77
CA GLU A 485 26.06 1.75 13.77
C GLU A 485 27.01 2.91 13.50
N ARG A 486 27.54 3.02 12.27
CA ARG A 486 28.46 4.11 11.86
C ARG A 486 27.84 5.48 12.08
N LEU A 487 26.54 5.63 11.79
CA LEU A 487 25.80 6.88 11.92
C LEU A 487 25.31 7.17 13.34
N GLY A 488 25.36 6.20 14.26
CA GLY A 488 24.86 6.34 15.62
C GLY A 488 25.93 6.24 16.72
N GLN A 489 27.14 5.81 16.40
CA GLN A 489 28.18 5.49 17.38
C GLN A 489 28.63 6.67 18.27
N ASP A 490 28.48 7.91 17.82
CA ASP A 490 28.87 9.15 18.49
C ASP A 490 27.69 9.86 19.18
N LEU A 491 26.51 9.23 19.26
CA LEU A 491 25.29 9.80 19.86
C LEU A 491 25.18 9.62 21.37
#